data_AF-A0A1V5WW50-F1
#
_entry.id   AF-A0A1V5WW50-F1
#
_cell.length_a   1.000
_cell.length_b   1.000
_cell.length_c   1.000
_cell.angle_alpha   90.00
_cell.angle_beta   90.00
_cell.angle_gamma   90.00
#
_symmetry.space_group_name_H-M   'P 1'
#
loop_
_entity.id
_entity.type
_entity.pdbx_description
1 polymer ?
#
loop_
_entity_poly.entity_id
_entity_poly.type
_entity_poly.pdbx_seq_one_letter_code
_entity_poly.pdbx_strand_id
1 'polypeptide(L)'
;MRFKSLFNDLALTAMLVSCGAEEGKDNGSGAPPNTHPDDASVAQDSAGDGSISDAGKDSPSSDVVSESDTEAALAVCGNGKCEPGENCDNCPDDCGPCPQMLAQVSQYDITWNFDKAYPCGQYLTGDWWCLGPVTVSSVSPSPTGARNGSMLNPVGSQAYDARAGEYDASKGLSFPLAIKPGQSLVSSVSHPDEPACSQGGSDGWFTYDGTCQRGPIATQAILTVVETDSDLSQAFRPPYAGDEKPHYRLGDVLWSVLPGYPAPSSAPDGAQVFRHVQRPWIDHLDSWTMQHGCATLNMYCYGREIGDIVSTVAQFALLDTPYRDDVALRLIQLGIDNFGVLQAGGGWGANGGHFNGRKWPIVFAGLMLGDPGMKSPGTHIGNEDRMTYYGVNGKALWGRDCNDCYFSNGCTYSGSCQSGAKDCRDPAHLVDGCSGYRNCCTSHTWVGVALAAQLLGARDAWGNDAFFDYVDRWMSGDVPEGGETTSSFVTDMWKTYRDKIP
;
A
#
# COMPACT_ATOMS: atom_id res chain seq x y z
N MET A 1 13.98 -16.88 17.96
CA MET A 1 13.85 -17.35 19.36
C MET A 1 14.26 -16.22 20.30
N ARG A 2 13.36 -15.82 21.22
CA ARG A 2 13.41 -14.74 22.24
C ARG A 2 12.47 -13.56 21.95
N PHE A 3 11.21 -13.72 22.33
CA PHE A 3 10.36 -12.60 22.79
C PHE A 3 9.73 -13.02 24.12
N LYS A 4 10.10 -12.31 25.18
CA LYS A 4 9.38 -12.31 26.46
C LYS A 4 9.24 -10.87 26.91
N SER A 5 7.98 -10.42 26.94
CA SER A 5 7.36 -9.57 27.96
C SER A 5 8.15 -8.35 28.43
N LEU A 6 7.67 -7.16 28.06
CA LEU A 6 7.66 -5.98 28.93
C LEU A 6 6.47 -5.09 28.52
N PHE A 7 5.38 -5.21 29.28
CA PHE A 7 4.34 -4.18 29.39
C PHE A 7 4.67 -3.37 30.65
N ASN A 8 4.97 -2.08 30.51
CA ASN A 8 4.30 -1.00 31.24
C ASN A 8 4.89 0.38 30.89
N ASP A 9 3.97 1.34 30.90
CA ASP A 9 4.13 2.79 31.10
C ASP A 9 4.77 3.61 29.97
N LEU A 10 3.90 4.11 29.06
CA LEU A 10 4.13 5.40 28.39
C LEU A 10 2.83 6.23 28.41
N ALA A 11 2.83 7.27 29.23
CA ALA A 11 1.90 8.39 29.09
C ALA A 11 2.52 9.38 28.10
N LEU A 12 1.98 9.44 26.87
CA LEU A 12 2.33 10.46 25.89
C LEU A 12 1.19 11.49 25.83
N THR A 13 1.50 12.74 26.14
CA THR A 13 0.56 13.85 26.07
C THR A 13 0.38 14.26 24.60
N ALA A 14 -0.67 13.74 23.96
CA ALA A 14 -1.12 14.24 22.65
C ALA A 14 -1.96 15.50 22.85
N MET A 15 -1.47 16.66 22.39
CA MET A 15 -2.33 17.82 22.14
C MET A 15 -3.10 17.56 20.85
N LEU A 16 -4.31 17.01 20.98
CA LEU A 16 -5.27 16.89 19.88
C LEU A 16 -6.03 18.22 19.72
N VAL A 17 -5.76 18.94 18.63
CA VAL A 17 -6.70 19.95 18.14
C VAL A 17 -7.83 19.19 17.44
N SER A 18 -8.98 19.12 18.09
CA SER A 18 -10.22 18.62 17.49
C SER A 18 -10.70 19.63 16.44
N CYS A 19 -10.47 19.34 15.16
CA CYS A 19 -11.24 19.93 14.08
C CYS A 19 -12.28 18.91 13.62
N GLY A 20 -13.47 19.00 14.19
CA GLY A 20 -14.64 18.30 13.66
C GLY A 20 -14.96 18.83 12.27
N ALA A 21 -14.90 17.96 11.26
CA ALA A 21 -15.65 18.18 10.04
C ALA A 21 -17.13 17.93 10.39
N GLU A 22 -17.90 19.00 10.58
CA GLU A 22 -19.36 18.90 10.57
C GLU A 22 -19.80 18.55 9.15
N GLU A 23 -20.18 17.30 8.93
CA GLU A 23 -20.81 16.85 7.70
C GLU A 23 -22.32 17.11 7.80
N GLY A 24 -22.80 18.04 6.96
CA GLY A 24 -24.21 18.22 6.69
C GLY A 24 -24.76 16.97 6.01
N LYS A 25 -25.77 16.35 6.62
CA LYS A 25 -26.56 15.26 6.01
C LYS A 25 -27.11 15.73 4.68
N ASP A 26 -26.71 15.10 3.57
CA ASP A 26 -27.41 15.26 2.30
C ASP A 26 -28.09 13.95 1.90
N ASN A 27 -29.40 14.06 1.71
CA ASN A 27 -30.28 12.94 1.41
C ASN A 27 -30.13 12.54 -0.05
N GLY A 28 -30.00 11.24 -0.29
CA GLY A 28 -29.93 10.66 -1.62
C GLY A 28 -31.08 11.08 -2.51
N SER A 29 -30.75 11.48 -3.73
CA SER A 29 -31.63 11.36 -4.89
C SER A 29 -30.79 10.90 -6.07
N GLY A 30 -31.18 9.76 -6.64
CA GLY A 30 -30.46 9.09 -7.71
C GLY A 30 -30.48 9.90 -9.01
N ALA A 31 -29.36 9.84 -9.73
CA ALA A 31 -29.28 10.23 -11.13
C ALA A 31 -28.87 9.00 -11.97
N PRO A 32 -29.48 8.81 -13.16
CA PRO A 32 -29.34 7.60 -13.97
C PRO A 32 -28.07 7.60 -14.84
N PRO A 33 -27.65 6.44 -15.38
CA PRO A 33 -26.45 6.34 -16.19
C PRO A 33 -26.63 6.99 -17.58
N ASN A 34 -25.72 7.90 -17.91
CA ASN A 34 -25.57 8.43 -19.27
C ASN A 34 -24.97 7.33 -20.16
N THR A 35 -25.74 6.94 -21.17
CA THR A 35 -25.28 6.18 -22.33
C THR A 35 -25.11 7.17 -23.48
N HIS A 36 -24.02 7.06 -24.23
CA HIS A 36 -23.95 7.58 -25.59
C HIS A 36 -23.26 6.56 -26.51
N PRO A 37 -23.65 6.49 -27.80
CA PRO A 37 -23.54 5.32 -28.64
C PRO A 37 -22.50 5.45 -29.76
N ASP A 38 -22.19 4.29 -30.35
CA ASP A 38 -21.85 3.98 -31.73
C ASP A 38 -20.86 4.87 -32.50
N ASP A 39 -19.78 4.22 -32.96
CA ASP A 39 -19.53 4.21 -34.40
C ASP A 39 -18.89 2.90 -34.86
N ALA A 40 -19.55 2.26 -35.82
CA ALA A 40 -19.13 1.05 -36.50
C ALA A 40 -18.54 1.41 -37.86
N SER A 41 -17.50 0.71 -38.29
CA SER A 41 -17.25 0.52 -39.73
C SER A 41 -16.66 -0.84 -40.04
N VAL A 42 -17.15 -1.36 -41.16
CA VAL A 42 -17.15 -2.72 -41.69
C VAL A 42 -16.01 -2.92 -42.70
N ALA A 43 -15.45 -4.13 -42.74
CA ALA A 43 -15.02 -4.88 -43.95
C ALA A 43 -14.63 -6.32 -43.47
N GLN A 44 -15.38 -7.41 -43.71
CA GLN A 44 -15.48 -8.24 -44.94
C GLN A 44 -14.15 -8.34 -45.70
N ASP A 45 -13.63 -9.49 -46.14
CA ASP A 45 -14.05 -10.89 -46.22
C ASP A 45 -12.77 -11.66 -46.62
N SER A 46 -12.65 -12.94 -46.29
CA SER A 46 -12.38 -14.04 -47.24
C SER A 46 -11.78 -15.29 -46.58
N ALA A 47 -12.47 -16.39 -46.84
CA ALA A 47 -12.13 -17.75 -46.46
C ALA A 47 -10.98 -18.34 -47.29
N GLY A 48 -10.28 -19.30 -46.71
CA GLY A 48 -9.31 -20.16 -47.39
C GLY A 48 -9.18 -21.49 -46.66
N ASP A 49 -9.95 -22.46 -47.13
CA ASP A 49 -9.92 -23.89 -46.81
C ASP A 49 -8.58 -24.53 -47.23
N GLY A 50 -8.18 -25.61 -46.55
CA GLY A 50 -6.93 -26.32 -46.84
C GLY A 50 -6.60 -27.42 -45.84
N SER A 51 -7.41 -28.48 -45.81
CA SER A 51 -7.01 -29.79 -45.26
C SER A 51 -6.10 -30.54 -46.26
N ILE A 52 -5.20 -31.41 -45.78
CA ILE A 52 -4.89 -32.77 -46.30
C ILE A 52 -3.67 -33.43 -45.58
N SER A 53 -3.98 -34.63 -45.04
CA SER A 53 -3.22 -35.89 -44.82
C SER A 53 -1.72 -35.98 -44.47
N ASP A 54 -1.45 -36.57 -43.31
CA ASP A 54 -0.95 -37.94 -43.07
C ASP A 54 0.11 -38.58 -44.00
N ALA A 55 1.23 -39.01 -43.40
CA ALA A 55 1.98 -40.22 -43.77
C ALA A 55 3.03 -40.55 -42.68
N GLY A 56 2.85 -41.68 -41.98
CA GLY A 56 3.84 -42.25 -41.09
C GLY A 56 5.02 -42.92 -41.82
N LYS A 57 6.09 -43.22 -41.05
CA LYS A 57 6.98 -44.38 -41.27
C LYS A 57 7.93 -44.63 -40.09
N ASP A 58 7.86 -45.88 -39.67
CA ASP A 58 8.73 -46.76 -38.88
C ASP A 58 10.18 -46.34 -38.53
N SER A 59 10.54 -46.75 -37.30
CA SER A 59 11.88 -46.80 -36.67
C SER A 59 12.93 -47.60 -37.47
N PRO A 60 14.23 -47.47 -37.10
CA PRO A 60 14.75 -48.49 -36.19
C PRO A 60 15.68 -47.98 -35.08
N SER A 61 15.74 -48.80 -34.04
CA SER A 61 16.67 -48.80 -32.91
C SER A 61 18.14 -48.70 -33.34
N SER A 62 18.89 -47.86 -32.63
CA SER A 62 20.32 -48.04 -32.41
C SER A 62 20.70 -47.49 -31.03
N ASP A 63 21.12 -48.39 -30.15
CA ASP A 63 21.78 -48.08 -28.89
C ASP A 63 23.03 -47.23 -29.16
N VAL A 64 23.06 -46.02 -28.59
CA VAL A 64 24.30 -45.27 -28.37
C VAL A 64 24.29 -44.82 -26.92
N VAL A 65 25.05 -45.55 -26.10
CA VAL A 65 25.54 -45.08 -24.81
C VAL A 65 26.78 -44.23 -25.10
N SER A 66 26.74 -42.94 -24.80
CA SER A 66 27.92 -42.20 -24.32
C SER A 66 27.57 -40.75 -23.96
N GLU A 67 27.78 -40.45 -22.68
CA GLU A 67 28.22 -39.16 -22.13
C GLU A 67 27.22 -38.00 -22.12
N SER A 68 26.35 -37.99 -21.10
CA SER A 68 25.81 -36.76 -20.52
C SER A 68 26.60 -36.40 -19.26
N ASP A 69 27.82 -35.90 -19.43
CA ASP A 69 28.44 -35.08 -18.39
C ASP A 69 27.84 -33.67 -18.48
N THR A 70 26.59 -33.53 -18.04
CA THR A 70 26.15 -32.26 -17.48
C THR A 70 26.80 -32.20 -16.11
N GLU A 71 27.85 -31.39 -15.96
CA GLU A 71 28.27 -30.88 -14.66
C GLU A 71 27.01 -30.43 -13.91
N ALA A 72 26.55 -31.23 -12.96
CA ALA A 72 25.68 -30.74 -11.92
C ALA A 72 26.51 -29.68 -11.20
N ALA A 73 26.23 -28.40 -11.46
CA ALA A 73 26.82 -27.31 -10.69
C ALA A 73 26.66 -27.69 -9.22
N LEU A 74 27.79 -27.94 -8.55
CA LEU A 74 27.80 -28.23 -7.13
C LEU A 74 27.14 -27.04 -6.44
N ALA A 75 26.10 -27.28 -5.65
CA ALA A 75 25.39 -26.26 -4.89
C ALA A 75 26.40 -25.42 -4.08
N VAL A 76 26.38 -24.09 -4.22
CA VAL A 76 27.31 -23.15 -3.58
C VAL A 76 26.55 -22.30 -2.57
N CYS A 77 26.27 -22.90 -1.42
CA CYS A 77 25.51 -22.21 -0.38
C CYS A 77 26.31 -21.05 0.28
N GLY A 78 25.59 -20.04 0.78
CA GLY A 78 26.07 -18.91 1.55
C GLY A 78 26.24 -17.60 0.76
N ASN A 79 25.73 -17.52 -0.48
CA ASN A 79 25.82 -16.32 -1.31
C ASN A 79 24.54 -15.46 -1.28
N GLY A 80 23.48 -15.92 -0.61
CA GLY A 80 22.18 -15.26 -0.48
C GLY A 80 21.28 -15.36 -1.71
N LYS A 81 21.58 -16.25 -2.67
CA LYS A 81 20.78 -16.50 -3.89
C LYS A 81 20.58 -18.00 -4.07
N CYS A 82 19.34 -18.46 -4.21
CA CYS A 82 19.09 -19.84 -4.60
C CYS A 82 19.34 -20.04 -6.11
N GLU A 83 20.47 -20.65 -6.46
CA GLU A 83 20.92 -20.85 -7.83
C GLU A 83 20.45 -22.20 -8.43
N PRO A 84 20.49 -22.39 -9.76
CA PRO A 84 20.16 -23.68 -10.37
C PRO A 84 21.01 -24.82 -9.81
N GLY A 85 20.37 -25.83 -9.21
CA GLY A 85 21.03 -26.93 -8.50
C GLY A 85 20.94 -26.81 -6.98
N GLU A 86 20.50 -25.67 -6.47
CA GLU A 86 20.22 -25.41 -5.07
C GLU A 86 18.73 -25.55 -4.75
N ASN A 87 18.44 -26.02 -3.56
CA ASN A 87 17.10 -26.12 -3.01
C ASN A 87 17.16 -26.04 -1.48
N CYS A 88 15.99 -26.02 -0.85
CA CYS A 88 15.88 -25.95 0.59
C CYS A 88 16.50 -27.16 1.34
N ASP A 89 16.70 -28.30 0.68
CA ASP A 89 17.31 -29.50 1.27
C ASP A 89 18.84 -29.42 1.27
N ASN A 90 19.46 -28.86 0.22
CA ASN A 90 20.91 -28.84 0.05
C ASN A 90 21.56 -27.47 0.34
N CYS A 91 20.83 -26.36 0.21
CA CYS A 91 21.25 -24.99 0.51
C CYS A 91 20.15 -24.19 1.24
N PRO A 92 19.74 -24.61 2.44
CA PRO A 92 18.71 -23.89 3.22
C PRO A 92 19.10 -22.46 3.62
N ASP A 93 20.40 -22.15 3.67
CA ASP A 93 20.88 -20.80 4.00
C ASP A 93 20.54 -19.79 2.89
N ASP A 94 20.55 -20.23 1.62
CA ASP A 94 20.26 -19.38 0.46
C ASP A 94 18.82 -19.53 -0.03
N CYS A 95 18.32 -20.78 -0.09
CA CYS A 95 16.97 -21.12 -0.58
C CYS A 95 15.88 -21.08 0.51
N GLY A 96 16.28 -20.88 1.77
CA GLY A 96 15.41 -20.92 2.93
C GLY A 96 14.94 -22.31 3.36
N PRO A 97 14.15 -22.38 4.44
CA PRO A 97 13.67 -23.65 4.98
C PRO A 97 12.66 -24.31 4.04
N CYS A 98 12.68 -25.64 3.97
CA CYS A 98 11.71 -26.36 3.16
C CYS A 98 10.27 -26.11 3.63
N PRO A 99 9.32 -26.04 2.69
CA PRO A 99 7.92 -25.81 3.02
C PRO A 99 7.39 -26.93 3.90
N GLN A 100 6.54 -26.57 4.86
CA GLN A 100 5.96 -27.53 5.79
C GLN A 100 4.61 -28.00 5.29
N MET A 101 4.31 -29.29 5.45
CA MET A 101 2.97 -29.82 5.22
C MET A 101 2.04 -29.38 6.35
N LEU A 102 1.24 -28.33 6.14
CA LEU A 102 0.38 -27.72 7.13
C LEU A 102 -1.10 -27.90 6.76
N ALA A 103 -1.93 -28.34 7.70
CA ALA A 103 -3.39 -28.45 7.54
C ALA A 103 -4.13 -27.13 7.85
N GLN A 104 -3.41 -26.15 8.39
CA GLN A 104 -3.89 -24.80 8.64
C GLN A 104 -2.69 -23.86 8.74
N VAL A 105 -2.90 -22.58 8.49
CA VAL A 105 -1.94 -21.51 8.81
C VAL A 105 -2.66 -20.39 9.54
N SER A 106 -1.94 -19.70 10.42
CA SER A 106 -2.49 -18.62 11.25
C SER A 106 -1.62 -17.38 11.18
N GLN A 107 -2.25 -16.21 11.08
CA GLN A 107 -1.58 -14.92 11.11
C GLN A 107 -2.55 -13.87 11.68
N TYR A 108 -2.09 -13.09 12.66
CA TYR A 108 -2.87 -11.98 13.23
C TYR A 108 -4.30 -12.39 13.65
N ASP A 109 -4.41 -13.47 14.43
CA ASP A 109 -5.70 -14.02 14.91
C ASP A 109 -6.65 -14.54 13.82
N ILE A 110 -6.20 -14.57 12.57
CA ILE A 110 -6.89 -15.22 11.44
C ILE A 110 -6.26 -16.60 11.25
N THR A 111 -7.09 -17.63 11.12
CA THR A 111 -6.64 -18.98 10.79
C THR A 111 -7.39 -19.49 9.57
N TRP A 112 -6.66 -19.88 8.53
CA TRP A 112 -7.21 -20.58 7.38
C TRP A 112 -7.02 -22.08 7.59
N ASN A 113 -8.12 -22.82 7.68
CA ASN A 113 -8.11 -24.27 7.76
C ASN A 113 -8.25 -24.84 6.36
N PHE A 114 -7.49 -25.87 6.05
CA PHE A 114 -7.50 -26.52 4.74
C PHE A 114 -8.29 -27.84 4.79
N ASP A 115 -8.64 -28.39 3.64
CA ASP A 115 -9.26 -29.72 3.53
C ASP A 115 -8.28 -30.87 3.80
N LYS A 116 -6.99 -30.63 3.56
CA LYS A 116 -5.85 -31.52 3.84
C LYS A 116 -4.59 -30.69 4.10
N ALA A 117 -3.48 -31.34 4.44
CA ALA A 117 -2.21 -30.64 4.55
C ALA A 117 -1.65 -30.24 3.16
N TYR A 118 -1.12 -29.01 3.06
CA TYR A 118 -0.44 -28.48 1.87
C TYR A 118 0.97 -28.02 2.23
N PRO A 119 1.93 -28.06 1.28
CA PRO A 119 3.21 -27.38 1.46
C PRO A 119 2.98 -25.88 1.61
N CYS A 120 3.39 -25.31 2.73
CA CYS A 120 3.22 -23.90 3.03
C CYS A 120 4.51 -23.32 3.63
N GLY A 121 4.71 -22.03 3.41
CA GLY A 121 5.84 -21.27 3.93
C GLY A 121 5.48 -19.80 4.09
N GLN A 122 6.48 -18.99 4.42
CA GLN A 122 6.32 -17.55 4.56
C GLN A 122 7.24 -16.83 3.58
N TYR A 123 6.78 -15.68 3.11
CA TYR A 123 7.61 -14.72 2.39
C TYR A 123 8.62 -14.05 3.32
N LEU A 124 9.56 -13.28 2.75
CA LEU A 124 10.53 -12.44 3.49
C LEU A 124 9.84 -11.56 4.55
N THR A 125 8.64 -11.06 4.22
CA THR A 125 7.83 -10.20 5.09
C THR A 125 6.90 -10.98 6.03
N GLY A 126 7.00 -12.30 6.06
CA GLY A 126 6.28 -13.17 7.01
C GLY A 126 4.83 -13.48 6.64
N ASP A 127 4.30 -12.93 5.53
CA ASP A 127 2.98 -13.32 5.01
C ASP A 127 3.02 -14.76 4.48
N TRP A 128 1.91 -15.49 4.63
CA TRP A 128 1.85 -16.90 4.29
C TRP A 128 1.62 -17.14 2.79
N TRP A 129 2.22 -18.21 2.30
CA TRP A 129 1.87 -18.84 1.04
C TRP A 129 1.69 -20.35 1.19
N CYS A 130 0.91 -20.93 0.28
CA CYS A 130 0.78 -22.39 0.16
C CYS A 130 0.80 -22.81 -1.32
N LEU A 131 1.44 -23.95 -1.59
CA LEU A 131 1.53 -24.54 -2.92
C LEU A 131 0.15 -25.06 -3.36
N GLY A 132 -0.32 -24.52 -4.49
CA GLY A 132 -1.68 -24.70 -4.96
C GLY A 132 -1.90 -25.83 -5.96
N PRO A 133 -3.17 -26.07 -6.34
CA PRO A 133 -4.37 -25.42 -5.80
C PRO A 133 -4.66 -25.82 -4.35
N VAL A 134 -5.22 -24.89 -3.55
CA VAL A 134 -5.55 -25.09 -2.13
C VAL A 134 -7.05 -25.00 -1.93
N THR A 135 -7.65 -25.91 -1.17
CA THR A 135 -9.03 -25.74 -0.68
C THR A 135 -9.01 -25.28 0.77
N VAL A 136 -9.44 -24.04 1.01
CA VAL A 136 -9.68 -23.51 2.35
C VAL A 136 -11.05 -24.01 2.80
N SER A 137 -11.09 -24.89 3.78
CA SER A 137 -12.31 -25.50 4.31
C SER A 137 -13.09 -24.54 5.21
N SER A 138 -12.38 -23.70 5.98
CA SER A 138 -12.97 -22.65 6.80
C SER A 138 -11.94 -21.58 7.17
N VAL A 139 -12.42 -20.43 7.62
CA VAL A 139 -11.61 -19.38 8.25
C VAL A 139 -12.10 -19.16 9.67
N SER A 140 -11.18 -18.92 10.61
CA SER A 140 -11.47 -18.53 11.97
C SER A 140 -10.91 -17.13 12.25
N PRO A 141 -11.71 -16.18 12.76
CA PRO A 141 -13.13 -16.29 13.01
C PRO A 141 -13.93 -16.50 11.71
N SER A 142 -15.00 -17.29 11.78
CA SER A 142 -15.87 -17.50 10.62
C SER A 142 -16.57 -16.19 10.24
N PRO A 143 -16.88 -15.99 8.94
CA PRO A 143 -17.78 -14.94 8.52
C PRO A 143 -19.13 -15.07 9.25
N THR A 144 -19.57 -14.01 9.92
CA THR A 144 -20.82 -14.00 10.68
C THR A 144 -21.70 -12.82 10.25
N GLY A 145 -22.74 -13.12 9.47
CA GLY A 145 -23.55 -12.07 8.85
C GLY A 145 -22.70 -11.25 7.88
N ALA A 146 -22.51 -9.96 8.16
CA ALA A 146 -21.73 -9.04 7.34
C ALA A 146 -20.39 -8.66 8.01
N ARG A 147 -19.72 -9.63 8.66
CA ARG A 147 -18.52 -9.45 9.49
C ARG A 147 -17.52 -10.57 9.25
N ASN A 148 -16.24 -10.29 9.52
CA ASN A 148 -15.12 -11.22 9.31
C ASN A 148 -15.07 -11.79 7.88
N GLY A 149 -15.41 -10.96 6.89
CA GLY A 149 -15.47 -11.39 5.50
C GLY A 149 -14.11 -11.72 4.91
N SER A 150 -14.13 -12.31 3.72
CA SER A 150 -12.92 -12.61 2.95
C SER A 150 -13.15 -12.29 1.48
N MET A 151 -12.08 -11.93 0.76
CA MET A 151 -12.08 -11.58 -0.65
C MET A 151 -10.85 -12.16 -1.36
N LEU A 152 -11.00 -12.51 -2.64
CA LEU A 152 -9.89 -12.87 -3.52
C LEU A 152 -9.48 -11.64 -4.32
N ASN A 153 -8.17 -11.38 -4.38
CA ASN A 153 -7.58 -10.34 -5.23
C ASN A 153 -8.29 -8.95 -5.12
N PRO A 154 -8.57 -8.44 -3.90
CA PRO A 154 -9.53 -7.35 -3.73
C PRO A 154 -9.07 -6.02 -4.32
N VAL A 155 -10.02 -5.29 -4.94
CA VAL A 155 -9.86 -3.92 -5.44
C VAL A 155 -11.23 -3.22 -5.51
N GLY A 156 -11.28 -1.91 -5.25
CA GLY A 156 -12.51 -1.11 -5.35
C GLY A 156 -13.38 -1.21 -4.10
N SER A 157 -14.39 -2.10 -4.10
CA SER A 157 -15.30 -2.32 -2.96
C SER A 157 -14.82 -3.42 -2.02
N GLN A 158 -15.44 -3.55 -0.84
CA GLN A 158 -15.05 -4.54 0.17
C GLN A 158 -16.22 -5.34 0.76
N ALA A 159 -15.96 -6.58 1.21
CA ALA A 159 -16.95 -7.45 1.85
C ALA A 159 -16.53 -7.93 3.25
N TYR A 160 -15.61 -7.23 3.91
CA TYR A 160 -15.06 -7.59 5.21
C TYR A 160 -16.00 -7.24 6.37
N ASP A 161 -16.59 -6.05 6.34
CA ASP A 161 -17.45 -5.51 7.39
C ASP A 161 -18.47 -4.51 6.81
N ALA A 162 -19.77 -4.71 7.04
CA ALA A 162 -20.81 -3.80 6.53
C ALA A 162 -20.85 -2.42 7.20
N ARG A 163 -20.13 -2.22 8.32
CA ARG A 163 -19.97 -0.90 8.93
C ARG A 163 -18.89 -0.07 8.23
N ALA A 164 -18.05 -0.71 7.43
CA ALA A 164 -16.98 -0.04 6.69
C ALA A 164 -17.49 0.60 5.40
N GLY A 165 -16.69 1.52 4.86
CA GLY A 165 -16.94 2.15 3.56
C GLY A 165 -16.98 1.15 2.41
N GLU A 166 -17.69 1.50 1.33
CA GLU A 166 -17.78 0.73 0.08
C GLU A 166 -18.14 -0.76 0.29
N TYR A 167 -19.03 -1.08 1.24
CA TYR A 167 -19.43 -2.46 1.47
C TYR A 167 -20.26 -3.03 0.32
N ASP A 168 -19.82 -4.17 -0.20
CA ASP A 168 -20.48 -4.93 -1.27
C ASP A 168 -20.49 -6.42 -0.91
N ALA A 169 -21.65 -6.90 -0.43
CA ALA A 169 -21.82 -8.29 -0.04
C ALA A 169 -21.58 -9.30 -1.20
N SER A 170 -21.70 -8.86 -2.46
CA SER A 170 -21.49 -9.75 -3.62
C SER A 170 -20.01 -10.14 -3.80
N LYS A 171 -19.09 -9.40 -3.19
CA LYS A 171 -17.65 -9.70 -3.19
C LYS A 171 -17.26 -10.69 -2.08
N GLY A 172 -18.16 -10.97 -1.14
CA GLY A 172 -17.91 -11.86 -0.01
C GLY A 172 -17.79 -13.32 -0.44
N LEU A 173 -16.86 -14.04 0.19
CA LEU A 173 -16.62 -15.45 -0.09
C LEU A 173 -17.32 -16.36 0.93
N SER A 174 -17.70 -17.55 0.46
CA SER A 174 -18.18 -18.65 1.30
C SER A 174 -17.18 -19.81 1.26
N PHE A 175 -17.12 -20.58 2.35
CA PHE A 175 -16.23 -21.73 2.48
C PHE A 175 -17.05 -23.04 2.53
N PRO A 176 -16.52 -24.18 2.01
CA PRO A 176 -15.16 -24.38 1.48
C PRO A 176 -14.92 -23.65 0.15
N LEU A 177 -13.71 -23.13 -0.04
CA LEU A 177 -13.29 -22.36 -1.20
C LEU A 177 -12.03 -22.97 -1.83
N ALA A 178 -12.11 -23.36 -3.10
CA ALA A 178 -10.94 -23.73 -3.88
C ALA A 178 -10.26 -22.46 -4.44
N ILE A 179 -8.97 -22.33 -4.18
CA ILE A 179 -8.14 -21.18 -4.55
C ILE A 179 -7.04 -21.67 -5.47
N LYS A 180 -6.90 -21.01 -6.62
CA LYS A 180 -5.93 -21.36 -7.65
C LYS A 180 -4.59 -20.64 -7.38
N PRO A 181 -3.48 -21.21 -7.88
CA PRO A 181 -2.22 -20.48 -8.02
C PRO A 181 -2.42 -19.10 -8.64
N GLY A 182 -1.70 -18.09 -8.13
CA GLY A 182 -1.81 -16.70 -8.55
C GLY A 182 -2.90 -15.90 -7.83
N GLN A 183 -3.63 -16.49 -6.88
CA GLN A 183 -4.67 -15.80 -6.12
C GLN A 183 -4.24 -15.53 -4.68
N SER A 184 -4.58 -14.34 -4.18
CA SER A 184 -4.40 -13.90 -2.80
C SER A 184 -5.76 -13.83 -2.10
N LEU A 185 -5.91 -14.59 -1.02
CA LEU A 185 -7.06 -14.52 -0.12
C LEU A 185 -6.77 -13.52 1.00
N VAL A 186 -7.55 -12.45 1.05
CA VAL A 186 -7.55 -11.50 2.16
C VAL A 186 -8.73 -11.85 3.07
N SER A 187 -8.44 -12.08 4.34
CA SER A 187 -9.45 -12.34 5.37
C SER A 187 -9.33 -11.31 6.49
N SER A 188 -10.44 -11.07 7.19
CA SER A 188 -10.50 -10.05 8.24
C SER A 188 -11.00 -10.57 9.58
N VAL A 189 -10.62 -9.86 10.64
CA VAL A 189 -11.31 -9.86 11.94
C VAL A 189 -11.94 -8.50 12.11
N SER A 190 -13.25 -8.46 12.33
CA SER A 190 -13.96 -7.25 12.74
C SER A 190 -13.74 -6.97 14.22
N HIS A 191 -13.72 -5.68 14.59
CA HIS A 191 -13.90 -5.30 15.99
C HIS A 191 -15.28 -5.73 16.51
N PRO A 192 -15.48 -5.81 17.84
CA PRO A 192 -16.81 -5.95 18.44
C PRO A 192 -17.81 -4.88 17.97
N ASP A 193 -19.10 -5.10 18.25
CA ASP A 193 -20.16 -4.15 17.90
C ASP A 193 -20.05 -2.84 18.68
N GLU A 194 -19.73 -2.94 19.98
CA GLU A 194 -19.55 -1.76 20.82
C GLU A 194 -18.28 -0.99 20.40
N PRO A 195 -18.39 0.32 20.11
CA PRO A 195 -17.22 1.16 19.84
C PRO A 195 -16.37 1.31 21.09
N ALA A 196 -15.04 1.36 20.91
CA ALA A 196 -14.11 1.54 22.02
C ALA A 196 -13.83 3.02 22.32
N CYS A 197 -14.10 3.91 21.37
CA CYS A 197 -13.85 5.34 21.44
C CYS A 197 -14.75 6.09 20.43
N SER A 198 -14.65 7.43 20.40
CA SER A 198 -15.29 8.25 19.38
C SER A 198 -14.30 9.23 18.76
N GLN A 199 -14.33 9.34 17.43
CA GLN A 199 -13.51 10.26 16.66
C GLN A 199 -14.42 11.19 15.85
N GLY A 200 -14.46 12.47 16.19
CA GLY A 200 -15.31 13.47 15.51
C GLY A 200 -16.80 13.10 15.52
N GLY A 201 -17.30 12.53 16.62
CA GLY A 201 -18.71 12.15 16.77
C GLY A 201 -19.11 10.83 16.09
N SER A 202 -18.16 10.14 15.45
CA SER A 202 -18.37 8.81 14.88
C SER A 202 -17.83 7.72 15.81
N ASP A 203 -18.38 6.52 15.69
CA ASP A 203 -17.86 5.32 16.34
C ASP A 203 -16.40 5.08 15.95
N GLY A 204 -15.59 4.61 16.90
CA GLY A 204 -14.19 4.34 16.68
C GLY A 204 -13.63 3.20 17.54
N TRP A 205 -12.48 2.71 17.11
CA TRP A 205 -11.72 1.64 17.73
C TRP A 205 -10.24 2.01 17.79
N PHE A 206 -9.54 1.43 18.76
CA PHE A 206 -8.13 1.73 18.99
C PHE A 206 -7.24 1.05 17.95
N THR A 207 -6.22 1.80 17.51
CA THR A 207 -5.05 1.27 16.80
C THR A 207 -4.11 0.57 17.78
N TYR A 208 -3.05 -0.02 17.25
CA TYR A 208 -2.03 -0.74 18.02
C TYR A 208 -1.22 0.11 19.01
N ASP A 209 -1.29 1.44 18.89
CA ASP A 209 -0.69 2.43 19.77
C ASP A 209 -1.73 3.18 20.63
N GLY A 210 -3.01 2.77 20.57
CA GLY A 210 -4.07 3.34 21.38
C GLY A 210 -4.76 4.58 20.81
N THR A 211 -4.45 4.98 19.56
CA THR A 211 -5.16 6.09 18.90
C THR A 211 -6.54 5.67 18.41
N CYS A 212 -7.53 6.55 18.57
CA CYS A 212 -8.89 6.28 18.09
C CYS A 212 -9.00 6.47 16.57
N GLN A 213 -9.52 5.46 15.86
CA GLN A 213 -9.77 5.48 14.42
C GLN A 213 -11.17 4.94 14.08
N ARG A 214 -11.73 5.31 12.94
CA ARG A 214 -13.10 4.96 12.52
C ARG A 214 -13.24 3.61 11.80
N GLY A 215 -12.17 2.82 11.75
CA GLY A 215 -12.16 1.50 11.10
C GLY A 215 -12.82 0.42 11.95
N PRO A 216 -13.93 -0.19 11.52
CA PRO A 216 -14.60 -1.28 12.24
C PRO A 216 -13.89 -2.63 12.06
N ILE A 217 -12.88 -2.69 11.19
CA ILE A 217 -12.05 -3.87 10.98
C ILE A 217 -10.87 -3.80 11.96
N ALA A 218 -10.65 -4.87 12.73
CA ALA A 218 -9.53 -4.95 13.66
C ALA A 218 -8.23 -5.29 12.92
N THR A 219 -8.23 -6.37 12.14
CA THR A 219 -7.04 -6.78 11.40
C THR A 219 -7.40 -7.52 10.12
N GLN A 220 -6.46 -7.50 9.17
CA GLN A 220 -6.50 -8.27 7.94
C GLN A 220 -5.16 -8.98 7.74
N ALA A 221 -5.21 -10.14 7.09
CA ALA A 221 -4.04 -10.92 6.73
C ALA A 221 -4.24 -11.55 5.35
N ILE A 222 -3.13 -11.95 4.73
CA ILE A 222 -3.09 -12.40 3.33
C ILE A 222 -2.53 -13.82 3.28
N LEU A 223 -3.26 -14.72 2.62
CA LEU A 223 -2.77 -16.02 2.20
C LEU A 223 -2.63 -16.03 0.68
N THR A 224 -1.42 -16.29 0.17
CA THR A 224 -1.18 -16.38 -1.28
C THR A 224 -1.07 -17.84 -1.71
N VAL A 225 -1.78 -18.22 -2.77
CA VAL A 225 -1.62 -19.56 -3.36
C VAL A 225 -0.67 -19.47 -4.56
N VAL A 226 0.38 -20.28 -4.55
CA VAL A 226 1.48 -20.23 -5.52
C VAL A 226 1.57 -21.49 -6.37
N GLU A 227 2.15 -21.37 -7.56
CA GLU A 227 2.38 -22.51 -8.47
C GLU A 227 3.65 -23.28 -8.10
N THR A 228 4.65 -22.58 -7.55
CA THR A 228 5.94 -23.14 -7.15
C THR A 228 6.35 -22.60 -5.78
N ASP A 229 7.12 -23.39 -5.04
CA ASP A 229 7.65 -23.06 -3.72
C ASP A 229 9.12 -22.62 -3.73
N SER A 230 9.77 -22.68 -4.90
CA SER A 230 11.20 -22.40 -5.07
C SER A 230 11.57 -20.99 -4.62
N ASP A 231 12.23 -20.92 -3.46
CA ASP A 231 12.87 -19.74 -2.90
C ASP A 231 11.93 -18.52 -2.78
N LEU A 232 10.83 -18.77 -2.07
CA LEU A 232 9.86 -17.73 -1.68
C LEU A 232 10.19 -17.09 -0.32
N SER A 233 11.04 -17.70 0.50
CA SER A 233 11.46 -17.12 1.79
C SER A 233 12.33 -15.87 1.63
N GLN A 234 13.04 -15.74 0.50
CA GLN A 234 13.76 -14.52 0.13
C GLN A 234 12.95 -13.61 -0.79
N ALA A 235 11.71 -14.00 -1.13
CA ALA A 235 10.83 -13.22 -1.97
C ALA A 235 9.94 -12.29 -1.14
N PHE A 236 9.68 -11.10 -1.69
CA PHE A 236 8.53 -10.30 -1.26
C PHE A 236 7.24 -11.02 -1.65
N ARG A 237 6.19 -10.79 -0.88
CA ARG A 237 4.85 -11.23 -1.28
C ARG A 237 4.46 -10.47 -2.56
N PRO A 238 3.91 -11.12 -3.60
CA PRO A 238 3.32 -10.41 -4.73
C PRO A 238 2.13 -9.56 -4.26
N PRO A 239 1.68 -8.55 -5.03
CA PRO A 239 0.57 -7.70 -4.61
C PRO A 239 -0.68 -8.52 -4.30
N TYR A 240 -1.41 -8.16 -3.23
CA TYR A 240 -2.64 -8.88 -2.87
C TYR A 240 -3.79 -8.56 -3.83
N ALA A 241 -3.76 -7.43 -4.53
CA ALA A 241 -4.81 -6.95 -5.43
C ALA A 241 -4.60 -7.45 -6.86
N GLY A 242 -5.69 -7.62 -7.61
CA GLY A 242 -5.67 -7.98 -9.04
C GLY A 242 -5.08 -9.36 -9.33
N ASP A 243 -4.93 -9.68 -10.62
CA ASP A 243 -4.43 -10.99 -11.07
C ASP A 243 -2.94 -10.97 -11.40
N GLU A 244 -2.35 -9.79 -11.57
CA GLU A 244 -0.90 -9.64 -11.76
C GLU A 244 -0.16 -9.94 -10.45
N LYS A 245 0.84 -10.82 -10.53
CA LYS A 245 1.63 -11.29 -9.38
C LYS A 245 3.13 -11.24 -9.68
N PRO A 246 3.71 -10.03 -9.89
CA PRO A 246 5.16 -9.91 -10.04
C PRO A 246 5.88 -10.40 -8.79
N HIS A 247 7.02 -11.05 -9.00
CA HIS A 247 7.87 -11.58 -7.94
C HIS A 247 9.16 -10.77 -7.85
N TYR A 248 9.44 -10.26 -6.65
CA TYR A 248 10.67 -9.55 -6.30
C TYR A 248 11.32 -10.23 -5.12
N ARG A 249 12.64 -10.06 -4.98
CA ARG A 249 13.45 -10.78 -4.00
C ARG A 249 14.37 -9.84 -3.25
N LEU A 250 14.85 -10.30 -2.10
CA LEU A 250 15.87 -9.59 -1.32
C LEU A 250 17.12 -9.29 -2.17
N GLY A 251 17.52 -10.24 -3.02
CA GLY A 251 18.65 -10.07 -3.94
C GLY A 251 18.43 -9.04 -5.06
N ASP A 252 17.20 -8.63 -5.33
CA ASP A 252 16.87 -7.59 -6.32
C ASP A 252 17.00 -6.18 -5.73
N VAL A 253 17.09 -6.07 -4.39
CA VAL A 253 17.13 -4.79 -3.69
C VAL A 253 18.48 -4.10 -3.93
N LEU A 254 18.41 -2.92 -4.57
CA LEU A 254 19.52 -2.02 -4.86
C LEU A 254 19.92 -1.22 -3.61
N TRP A 255 20.47 -1.89 -2.61
CA TRP A 255 20.89 -1.27 -1.33
C TRP A 255 21.86 -0.10 -1.49
N SER A 256 22.62 -0.04 -2.59
CA SER A 256 23.52 1.07 -2.91
C SER A 256 22.81 2.39 -3.17
N VAL A 257 21.51 2.36 -3.49
CA VAL A 257 20.67 3.56 -3.68
C VAL A 257 20.24 4.13 -2.33
N LEU A 258 20.09 3.29 -1.30
CA LEU A 258 19.64 3.71 0.02
C LEU A 258 20.82 4.28 0.83
N PRO A 259 20.77 5.53 1.29
CA PRO A 259 21.83 6.10 2.13
C PRO A 259 21.73 5.61 3.58
N GLY A 260 22.82 5.76 4.33
CA GLY A 260 22.89 5.53 5.77
C GLY A 260 23.32 6.81 6.49
N TYR A 261 22.42 7.79 6.57
CA TYR A 261 22.72 9.06 7.21
C TYR A 261 22.77 8.95 8.74
N PRO A 262 23.58 9.75 9.44
CA PRO A 262 23.54 9.79 10.91
C PRO A 262 22.14 10.11 11.44
N ALA A 263 21.66 9.29 12.37
CA ALA A 263 20.38 9.51 13.02
C ALA A 263 20.44 10.74 13.95
N PRO A 264 19.52 11.73 13.83
CA PRO A 264 19.43 12.84 14.76
C PRO A 264 18.96 12.35 16.14
N SER A 265 19.19 13.13 17.20
CA SER A 265 18.74 12.78 18.56
C SER A 265 17.22 12.70 18.71
N SER A 266 16.47 13.30 17.78
CA SER A 266 15.01 13.23 17.70
C SER A 266 14.50 12.00 16.97
N ALA A 267 15.38 11.14 16.43
CA ALA A 267 14.97 9.92 15.74
C ALA A 267 14.08 9.06 16.67
N PRO A 268 12.90 8.61 16.19
CA PRO A 268 12.02 7.78 16.98
C PRO A 268 12.62 6.40 17.23
N ASP A 269 12.03 5.66 18.17
CA ASP A 269 12.39 4.26 18.40
C ASP A 269 12.11 3.41 17.15
N GLY A 270 13.10 2.63 16.70
CA GLY A 270 12.99 1.85 15.47
C GLY A 270 11.92 0.77 15.52
N ALA A 271 11.65 0.18 16.69
CA ALA A 271 10.59 -0.82 16.82
C ALA A 271 9.20 -0.17 16.67
N GLN A 272 9.02 1.07 17.15
CA GLN A 272 7.80 1.85 16.93
C GLN A 272 7.61 2.19 15.45
N VAL A 273 8.66 2.62 14.76
CA VAL A 273 8.60 2.90 13.31
C VAL A 273 8.26 1.63 12.53
N PHE A 274 8.95 0.52 12.82
CA PHE A 274 8.68 -0.77 12.20
C PHE A 274 7.24 -1.23 12.43
N ARG A 275 6.67 -0.98 13.62
CA ARG A 275 5.30 -1.36 13.93
C ARG A 275 4.28 -0.74 12.98
N HIS A 276 4.51 0.48 12.48
CA HIS A 276 3.59 1.13 11.55
C HIS A 276 3.43 0.38 10.23
N VAL A 277 4.46 -0.34 9.79
CA VAL A 277 4.51 -1.05 8.51
C VAL A 277 4.67 -2.57 8.65
N GLN A 278 4.58 -3.09 9.89
CA GLN A 278 4.77 -4.51 10.18
C GLN A 278 3.68 -5.39 9.57
N ARG A 279 2.42 -4.93 9.57
CA ARG A 279 1.27 -5.67 9.02
C ARG A 279 0.92 -5.12 7.63
N PRO A 280 0.38 -5.94 6.71
CA PRO A 280 0.02 -5.48 5.38
C PRO A 280 -1.08 -4.42 5.43
N TRP A 281 -0.96 -3.39 4.61
CA TRP A 281 -1.99 -2.36 4.47
C TRP A 281 -2.93 -2.75 3.34
N ILE A 282 -4.16 -3.13 3.68
CA ILE A 282 -5.20 -3.48 2.71
C ILE A 282 -5.93 -2.20 2.30
N ASP A 283 -5.28 -1.43 1.44
CA ASP A 283 -5.62 -0.05 1.06
C ASP A 283 -6.17 0.01 -0.36
N HIS A 284 -7.33 -0.60 -0.61
CA HIS A 284 -7.85 -0.77 -1.99
C HIS A 284 -9.19 -0.07 -2.27
N LEU A 285 -9.65 0.78 -1.35
CA LEU A 285 -10.90 1.53 -1.50
C LEU A 285 -10.65 2.87 -2.20
N ASP A 286 -11.32 3.11 -3.33
CA ASP A 286 -11.20 4.35 -4.13
C ASP A 286 -12.32 5.35 -3.80
N SER A 287 -12.48 5.64 -2.51
CA SER A 287 -13.47 6.60 -2.01
C SER A 287 -13.04 7.21 -0.68
N TRP A 288 -13.54 8.40 -0.32
CA TRP A 288 -13.27 9.04 0.97
C TRP A 288 -13.69 8.17 2.15
N THR A 289 -14.67 7.28 1.92
CA THR A 289 -15.19 6.32 2.90
C THR A 289 -14.14 5.30 3.35
N MET A 290 -12.97 5.25 2.69
CA MET A 290 -11.78 4.52 3.14
C MET A 290 -11.39 4.82 4.59
N GLN A 291 -11.67 6.02 5.12
CA GLN A 291 -11.45 6.33 6.53
C GLN A 291 -12.28 5.45 7.49
N HIS A 292 -13.28 4.75 6.97
CA HIS A 292 -14.09 3.76 7.67
C HIS A 292 -13.76 2.32 7.23
N GLY A 293 -12.83 2.12 6.30
CA GLY A 293 -12.51 0.80 5.72
C GLY A 293 -11.17 0.22 6.15
N CYS A 294 -10.37 0.95 6.95
CA CYS A 294 -9.07 0.45 7.37
C CYS A 294 -9.18 -0.61 8.48
N ALA A 295 -8.20 -1.51 8.52
CA ALA A 295 -7.94 -2.38 9.66
C ALA A 295 -7.06 -1.66 10.70
N THR A 296 -7.61 -1.31 11.87
CA THR A 296 -6.92 -0.41 12.83
C THR A 296 -5.64 -1.00 13.44
N LEU A 297 -5.50 -2.33 13.48
CA LEU A 297 -4.26 -2.97 13.90
C LEU A 297 -3.23 -3.10 12.76
N ASN A 298 -3.62 -2.82 11.52
CA ASN A 298 -2.73 -2.85 10.36
C ASN A 298 -2.22 -1.46 10.01
N MET A 299 -3.11 -0.48 9.91
CA MET A 299 -2.82 0.88 9.45
C MET A 299 -3.76 1.91 10.08
N TYR A 300 -3.42 3.18 9.94
CA TYR A 300 -4.33 4.29 10.26
C TYR A 300 -5.38 4.46 9.15
N CYS A 301 -6.51 5.09 9.47
CA CYS A 301 -7.64 5.16 8.54
C CYS A 301 -7.68 6.45 7.72
N TYR A 302 -7.34 7.59 8.32
CA TYR A 302 -7.42 8.88 7.65
C TYR A 302 -6.09 9.25 6.99
N GLY A 303 -6.17 9.81 5.78
CA GLY A 303 -4.99 10.07 4.95
C GLY A 303 -3.98 11.02 5.57
N ARG A 304 -4.40 11.93 6.47
CA ARG A 304 -3.47 12.78 7.22
C ARG A 304 -2.46 11.93 8.00
N GLU A 305 -2.96 11.08 8.90
CA GLU A 305 -2.10 10.25 9.76
C GLU A 305 -1.30 9.25 8.93
N ILE A 306 -1.83 8.79 7.81
CA ILE A 306 -1.07 7.92 6.91
C ILE A 306 0.08 8.69 6.25
N GLY A 307 -0.15 9.93 5.82
CA GLY A 307 0.92 10.82 5.37
C GLY A 307 1.98 11.04 6.45
N ASP A 308 1.58 11.22 7.71
CA ASP A 308 2.50 11.40 8.83
C ASP A 308 3.39 10.19 9.06
N ILE A 309 2.79 9.00 9.03
CA ILE A 309 3.48 7.73 9.17
C ILE A 309 4.44 7.53 8.01
N VAL A 310 3.98 7.73 6.76
CA VAL A 310 4.82 7.54 5.57
C VAL A 310 5.98 8.54 5.57
N SER A 311 5.76 9.79 5.97
CA SER A 311 6.84 10.78 6.16
C SER A 311 7.91 10.29 7.15
N THR A 312 7.47 9.74 8.28
CA THR A 312 8.37 9.24 9.33
C THR A 312 9.15 8.01 8.86
N VAL A 313 8.44 7.02 8.30
CA VAL A 313 9.00 5.76 7.77
C VAL A 313 9.99 6.05 6.64
N ALA A 314 9.63 6.94 5.72
CA ALA A 314 10.47 7.33 4.59
C ALA A 314 11.82 7.89 5.04
N GLN A 315 11.81 8.83 5.99
CA GLN A 315 13.04 9.42 6.50
C GLN A 315 13.84 8.46 7.37
N PHE A 316 13.18 7.63 8.18
CA PHE A 316 13.85 6.64 9.02
C PHE A 316 14.62 5.61 8.19
N ALA A 317 14.08 5.18 7.04
CA ALA A 317 14.75 4.27 6.12
C ALA A 317 16.07 4.83 5.53
N LEU A 318 16.29 6.15 5.59
CA LEU A 318 17.52 6.80 5.12
C LEU A 318 18.62 6.87 6.18
N LEU A 319 18.34 6.44 7.41
CA LEU A 319 19.26 6.58 8.55
C LEU A 319 20.06 5.30 8.81
N ASP A 320 21.30 5.44 9.25
CA ASP A 320 22.11 4.35 9.78
C ASP A 320 21.61 3.95 11.17
N THR A 321 20.63 3.05 11.20
CA THR A 321 20.02 2.52 12.43
C THR A 321 19.85 1.00 12.34
N PRO A 322 19.79 0.29 13.49
CA PRO A 322 19.60 -1.17 13.48
C PRO A 322 18.29 -1.66 12.85
N TYR A 323 17.26 -0.81 12.75
CA TYR A 323 15.96 -1.15 12.17
C TYR A 323 15.79 -0.67 10.72
N ARG A 324 16.79 0.02 10.16
CA ARG A 324 16.72 0.65 8.84
C ARG A 324 16.28 -0.34 7.76
N ASP A 325 16.98 -1.47 7.68
CA ASP A 325 16.77 -2.43 6.60
C ASP A 325 15.40 -3.13 6.76
N ASP A 326 15.00 -3.48 7.99
CA ASP A 326 13.67 -4.03 8.28
C ASP A 326 12.54 -3.06 7.87
N VAL A 327 12.70 -1.77 8.17
CA VAL A 327 11.74 -0.72 7.78
C VAL A 327 11.73 -0.54 6.26
N ALA A 328 12.90 -0.54 5.62
CA ALA A 328 13.01 -0.43 4.16
C ALA A 328 12.32 -1.60 3.45
N LEU A 329 12.53 -2.84 3.91
CA LEU A 329 11.87 -4.02 3.34
C LEU A 329 10.34 -3.94 3.47
N ARG A 330 9.82 -3.46 4.61
CA ARG A 330 8.37 -3.24 4.77
C ARG A 330 7.83 -2.12 3.89
N LEU A 331 8.59 -1.04 3.71
CA LEU A 331 8.20 0.05 2.81
C LEU A 331 8.21 -0.41 1.34
N ILE A 332 9.16 -1.25 0.93
CA ILE A 332 9.17 -1.88 -0.40
C ILE A 332 7.91 -2.74 -0.59
N GLN A 333 7.58 -3.58 0.39
CA GLN A 333 6.38 -4.42 0.33
C GLN A 333 5.09 -3.60 0.21
N LEU A 334 4.99 -2.50 0.96
CA LEU A 334 3.87 -1.56 0.84
C LEU A 334 3.79 -0.94 -0.55
N GLY A 335 4.93 -0.58 -1.15
CA GLY A 335 4.99 -0.09 -2.53
C GLY A 335 4.53 -1.11 -3.57
N ILE A 336 4.94 -2.38 -3.43
CA ILE A 336 4.48 -3.50 -4.28
C ILE A 336 2.96 -3.61 -4.22
N ASP A 337 2.39 -3.58 -3.01
CA ASP A 337 0.93 -3.66 -2.81
C ASP A 337 0.20 -2.47 -3.41
N ASN A 338 0.66 -1.25 -3.11
CA ASN A 338 0.01 -0.05 -3.61
C ASN A 338 0.08 0.02 -5.15
N PHE A 339 1.19 -0.42 -5.76
CA PHE A 339 1.29 -0.50 -7.21
C PHE A 339 0.35 -1.56 -7.79
N GLY A 340 0.22 -2.73 -7.14
CA GLY A 340 -0.74 -3.75 -7.57
C GLY A 340 -2.19 -3.28 -7.51
N VAL A 341 -2.57 -2.45 -6.54
CA VAL A 341 -3.90 -1.80 -6.50
C VAL A 341 -4.11 -0.92 -7.74
N LEU A 342 -3.11 -0.13 -8.15
CA LEU A 342 -3.18 0.68 -9.37
C LEU A 342 -3.32 -0.18 -10.62
N GLN A 343 -2.52 -1.24 -10.72
CA GLN A 343 -2.58 -2.16 -11.87
C GLN A 343 -3.92 -2.91 -11.94
N ALA A 344 -4.56 -3.15 -10.80
CA ALA A 344 -5.88 -3.75 -10.72
C ALA A 344 -7.02 -2.74 -11.03
N GLY A 345 -6.71 -1.49 -11.40
CA GLY A 345 -7.68 -0.45 -11.72
C GLY A 345 -8.22 0.33 -10.52
N GLY A 346 -7.67 0.14 -9.33
CA GLY A 346 -7.92 1.00 -8.17
C GLY A 346 -7.08 2.28 -8.21
N GLY A 347 -7.23 3.12 -7.19
CA GLY A 347 -6.42 4.31 -7.07
C GLY A 347 -6.78 5.18 -5.88
N TRP A 348 -6.08 6.32 -5.82
CA TRP A 348 -6.29 7.35 -4.81
C TRP A 348 -6.31 8.70 -5.52
N GLY A 349 -7.48 9.33 -5.62
CA GLY A 349 -7.64 10.64 -6.27
C GLY A 349 -7.19 11.82 -5.41
N ALA A 350 -7.45 13.05 -5.88
CA ALA A 350 -7.42 14.22 -5.00
C ALA A 350 -8.72 14.27 -4.19
N ASN A 351 -8.61 14.01 -2.90
CA ASN A 351 -9.74 14.01 -1.98
C ASN A 351 -9.29 14.55 -0.63
N GLY A 352 -8.95 15.83 -0.59
CA GLY A 352 -8.66 16.56 0.62
C GLY A 352 -7.58 15.90 1.48
N GLY A 353 -7.93 15.51 2.70
CA GLY A 353 -7.03 14.85 3.65
C GLY A 353 -7.10 13.32 3.61
N HIS A 354 -7.85 12.70 2.69
CA HIS A 354 -8.11 11.26 2.70
C HIS A 354 -7.02 10.43 2.03
N PHE A 355 -6.30 10.96 1.04
CA PHE A 355 -5.47 10.18 0.11
C PHE A 355 -3.99 10.59 0.09
N ASN A 356 -3.46 11.10 1.20
CA ASN A 356 -2.01 11.35 1.33
C ASN A 356 -1.23 10.03 1.55
N GLY A 357 0.04 10.01 1.16
CA GLY A 357 1.04 9.01 1.55
C GLY A 357 1.16 7.78 0.66
N ARG A 358 0.37 7.63 -0.41
CA ARG A 358 0.37 6.39 -1.22
C ARG A 358 1.38 6.36 -2.37
N LYS A 359 1.72 7.53 -2.93
CA LYS A 359 2.64 7.57 -4.08
C LYS A 359 4.06 7.20 -3.69
N TRP A 360 4.52 7.62 -2.51
CA TRP A 360 5.91 7.41 -2.11
C TRP A 360 6.30 5.94 -1.92
N PRO A 361 5.53 5.09 -1.21
CA PRO A 361 5.87 3.67 -1.12
C PRO A 361 6.11 3.04 -2.50
N ILE A 362 5.29 3.39 -3.49
CA ILE A 362 5.44 2.91 -4.88
C ILE A 362 6.77 3.38 -5.49
N VAL A 363 7.02 4.70 -5.47
CA VAL A 363 8.26 5.27 -6.04
C VAL A 363 9.49 4.72 -5.32
N PHE A 364 9.45 4.60 -3.99
CA PHE A 364 10.52 4.01 -3.18
C PHE A 364 10.79 2.56 -3.57
N ALA A 365 9.75 1.72 -3.67
CA ALA A 365 9.88 0.34 -4.12
C ALA A 365 10.48 0.27 -5.53
N GLY A 366 10.04 1.13 -6.46
CA GLY A 366 10.62 1.22 -7.80
C GLY A 366 12.11 1.55 -7.78
N LEU A 367 12.53 2.54 -6.98
CA LEU A 367 13.94 2.91 -6.84
C LEU A 367 14.76 1.74 -6.30
N MET A 368 14.26 1.07 -5.26
CA MET A 368 14.95 -0.04 -4.60
C MET A 368 14.98 -1.30 -5.47
N LEU A 369 13.96 -1.58 -6.27
CA LEU A 369 13.87 -2.81 -7.08
C LEU A 369 14.31 -2.61 -8.53
N GLY A 370 14.65 -1.38 -8.91
CA GLY A 370 15.00 -1.06 -10.29
C GLY A 370 13.80 -0.99 -11.25
N ASP A 371 12.57 -1.20 -10.77
CA ASP A 371 11.37 -1.32 -11.61
C ASP A 371 10.91 0.03 -12.20
N PRO A 372 10.86 0.18 -13.54
CA PRO A 372 10.51 1.45 -14.16
C PRO A 372 9.04 1.86 -13.99
N GLY A 373 8.11 0.89 -13.87
CA GLY A 373 6.69 1.17 -13.69
C GLY A 373 6.40 1.74 -12.29
N MET A 374 7.03 1.17 -11.26
CA MET A 374 6.95 1.68 -9.89
C MET A 374 7.75 2.97 -9.69
N LYS A 375 8.89 3.15 -10.38
CA LYS A 375 9.65 4.43 -10.31
C LYS A 375 8.82 5.61 -10.78
N SER A 376 8.02 5.42 -11.81
CA SER A 376 7.19 6.47 -12.42
C SER A 376 5.76 5.99 -12.64
N PRO A 377 4.98 5.83 -11.56
CA PRO A 377 3.65 5.23 -11.62
C PRO A 377 2.58 6.19 -12.19
N GLY A 378 2.98 7.40 -12.60
CA GLY A 378 2.13 8.46 -13.13
C GLY A 378 1.92 9.62 -12.14
N THR A 379 1.22 10.65 -12.60
CA THR A 379 0.95 11.92 -11.88
C THR A 379 -0.48 12.01 -11.34
N HIS A 380 -1.13 10.86 -11.25
CA HIS A 380 -2.55 10.75 -10.97
C HIS A 380 -2.79 9.93 -9.70
N ILE A 381 -1.87 10.02 -8.74
CA ILE A 381 -1.86 9.21 -7.53
C ILE A 381 -1.72 10.11 -6.31
N GLY A 382 -2.71 10.05 -5.43
CA GLY A 382 -2.72 10.73 -4.16
C GLY A 382 -2.91 12.24 -4.26
N ASN A 383 -2.95 12.85 -3.09
CA ASN A 383 -3.15 14.29 -2.94
C ASN A 383 -1.92 15.10 -3.31
N GLU A 384 -0.72 14.56 -3.09
CA GLU A 384 0.56 15.21 -3.37
C GLU A 384 0.64 15.68 -4.83
N ASP A 385 0.16 14.86 -5.76
CA ASP A 385 0.16 15.18 -7.19
C ASP A 385 -0.98 16.10 -7.61
N ARG A 386 -2.18 15.81 -7.13
CA ARG A 386 -3.41 16.41 -7.66
C ARG A 386 -3.88 17.64 -6.87
N MET A 387 -3.18 17.99 -5.80
CA MET A 387 -3.47 19.17 -4.96
C MET A 387 -2.31 20.16 -4.91
N THR A 388 -1.27 19.98 -5.72
CA THR A 388 -0.19 20.96 -5.92
C THR A 388 -0.08 21.29 -7.40
N TYR A 389 0.06 22.58 -7.72
CA TYR A 389 0.08 23.05 -9.11
C TYR A 389 0.80 24.39 -9.22
N TYR A 390 1.34 24.74 -10.39
CA TYR A 390 1.84 26.09 -10.62
C TYR A 390 0.70 27.04 -10.97
N GLY A 391 0.55 28.11 -10.19
CA GLY A 391 -0.35 29.23 -10.50
C GLY A 391 0.11 30.02 -11.72
N VAL A 392 -0.72 30.98 -12.16
CA VAL A 392 -0.44 31.80 -13.35
C VAL A 392 0.88 32.59 -13.28
N ASN A 393 1.39 32.84 -12.07
CA ASN A 393 2.65 33.55 -11.83
C ASN A 393 3.84 32.60 -11.61
N GLY A 394 3.70 31.29 -11.87
CA GLY A 394 4.74 30.28 -11.61
C GLY A 394 4.92 29.90 -10.14
N LYS A 395 4.09 30.45 -9.22
CA LYS A 395 4.11 30.09 -7.81
C LYS A 395 3.49 28.70 -7.62
N ALA A 396 4.17 27.77 -6.95
CA ALA A 396 3.62 26.43 -6.66
C ALA A 396 2.56 26.53 -5.56
N LEU A 397 1.27 26.42 -5.89
CA LEU A 397 0.09 26.58 -5.03
C LEU A 397 -0.52 25.24 -4.60
N TRP A 398 -1.40 25.30 -3.61
CA TRP A 398 -2.19 24.18 -3.11
C TRP A 398 -3.67 24.29 -3.47
N GLY A 399 -4.29 23.14 -3.71
CA GLY A 399 -5.72 22.96 -3.94
C GLY A 399 -5.95 22.02 -5.12
N ARG A 400 -7.02 21.25 -5.07
CA ARG A 400 -7.43 20.38 -6.18
C ARG A 400 -8.26 21.13 -7.20
N ASP A 401 -8.22 20.66 -8.44
CA ASP A 401 -9.21 21.03 -9.43
C ASP A 401 -10.57 20.48 -9.02
N CYS A 402 -11.59 21.34 -8.99
CA CYS A 402 -12.93 20.98 -8.56
C CYS A 402 -13.98 21.81 -9.29
N ASN A 403 -15.18 21.24 -9.42
CA ASN A 403 -16.37 21.94 -9.91
C ASN A 403 -17.25 22.48 -8.77
N ASP A 404 -16.63 22.73 -7.61
CA ASP A 404 -17.28 23.07 -6.36
C ASP A 404 -16.83 24.48 -5.89
N CYS A 405 -17.45 24.98 -4.82
CA CYS A 405 -17.20 26.31 -4.30
C CYS A 405 -15.77 26.48 -3.78
N TYR A 406 -15.05 27.46 -4.36
CA TYR A 406 -13.78 27.93 -3.81
C TYR A 406 -13.99 28.86 -2.60
N PHE A 407 -13.36 28.54 -1.46
CA PHE A 407 -13.47 29.30 -0.21
C PHE A 407 -12.38 30.38 -0.10
N SER A 408 -12.67 31.58 -0.62
CA SER A 408 -11.72 32.70 -0.62
C SER A 408 -11.29 33.20 0.78
N ASN A 409 -12.08 32.90 1.83
CA ASN A 409 -11.90 33.42 3.19
C ASN A 409 -11.61 32.30 4.21
N GLY A 410 -10.51 31.57 4.03
CA GLY A 410 -9.96 30.71 5.09
C GLY A 410 -10.94 29.65 5.60
N CYS A 411 -11.59 28.91 4.69
CA CYS A 411 -12.48 27.77 5.00
C CYS A 411 -13.88 28.09 5.53
N THR A 412 -14.30 29.35 5.54
CA THR A 412 -15.63 29.73 6.04
C THR A 412 -16.66 29.76 4.92
N TYR A 413 -17.80 29.09 5.11
CA TYR A 413 -18.98 29.25 4.26
C TYR A 413 -19.43 30.70 4.26
N SER A 414 -19.51 31.33 3.08
CA SER A 414 -19.94 32.72 2.95
C SER A 414 -20.45 33.00 1.53
N GLY A 415 -21.33 34.00 1.40
CA GLY A 415 -21.93 34.37 0.11
C GLY A 415 -22.71 33.21 -0.52
N SER A 416 -22.41 32.89 -1.79
CA SER A 416 -23.00 31.76 -2.52
C SER A 416 -22.42 30.40 -2.14
N CYS A 417 -21.31 30.35 -1.39
CA CYS A 417 -20.66 29.11 -0.97
C CYS A 417 -21.29 28.64 0.35
N GLN A 418 -22.44 27.96 0.25
CA GLN A 418 -23.19 27.43 1.40
C GLN A 418 -22.87 25.96 1.70
N SER A 419 -22.19 25.28 0.78
CA SER A 419 -21.65 23.94 0.88
C SER A 419 -20.43 23.84 -0.04
N GLY A 420 -19.62 22.80 0.12
CA GLY A 420 -18.54 22.49 -0.82
C GLY A 420 -17.26 21.98 -0.17
N ALA A 421 -16.39 21.45 -1.00
CA ALA A 421 -15.14 20.84 -0.58
C ALA A 421 -14.07 21.88 -0.23
N LYS A 422 -13.52 21.75 0.98
CA LYS A 422 -12.52 22.67 1.54
C LYS A 422 -11.13 22.53 0.91
N ASP A 423 -10.99 21.76 -0.15
CA ASP A 423 -9.73 21.48 -0.82
C ASP A 423 -9.69 22.03 -2.25
N CYS A 424 -10.74 22.71 -2.69
CA CYS A 424 -10.81 23.40 -3.98
C CYS A 424 -9.73 24.47 -4.14
N ARG A 425 -9.06 24.47 -5.31
CA ARG A 425 -8.15 25.53 -5.73
C ARG A 425 -8.88 26.81 -6.14
N ASP A 426 -8.16 27.93 -6.09
CA ASP A 426 -8.62 29.21 -6.60
C ASP A 426 -8.86 29.16 -8.13
N PRO A 427 -10.06 29.47 -8.66
CA PRO A 427 -10.33 29.48 -10.10
C PRO A 427 -9.44 30.44 -10.90
N ALA A 428 -8.89 31.48 -10.26
CA ALA A 428 -7.94 32.39 -10.90
C ALA A 428 -6.49 31.87 -10.88
N HIS A 429 -6.22 30.78 -10.15
CA HIS A 429 -4.89 30.20 -9.95
C HIS A 429 -3.85 31.23 -9.43
N LEU A 430 -4.28 32.15 -8.57
CA LEU A 430 -3.44 33.20 -7.99
C LEU A 430 -3.01 32.87 -6.56
N VAL A 431 -3.89 32.20 -5.80
CA VAL A 431 -3.69 31.91 -4.38
C VAL A 431 -4.03 30.46 -4.05
N ASP A 432 -3.65 30.03 -2.86
CA ASP A 432 -3.96 28.69 -2.37
C ASP A 432 -5.47 28.51 -2.12
N GLY A 433 -5.86 27.24 -2.06
CA GLY A 433 -7.06 26.80 -1.40
C GLY A 433 -7.11 27.16 0.09
N CYS A 434 -8.24 26.81 0.69
CA CYS A 434 -8.57 26.88 2.12
C CYS A 434 -7.38 26.58 3.06
N SER A 435 -6.89 27.59 3.79
CA SER A 435 -5.75 27.42 4.70
C SER A 435 -6.02 26.43 5.83
N GLY A 436 -7.17 26.53 6.50
CA GLY A 436 -7.49 25.65 7.63
C GLY A 436 -7.48 24.16 7.28
N TYR A 437 -7.99 23.78 6.09
CA TYR A 437 -8.00 22.39 5.65
C TYR A 437 -6.62 21.94 5.14
N ARG A 438 -5.93 22.80 4.39
CA ARG A 438 -4.55 22.57 3.96
C ARG A 438 -3.63 22.29 5.15
N ASN A 439 -3.68 23.16 6.15
CA ASN A 439 -2.81 23.14 7.33
C ASN A 439 -3.15 21.94 8.22
N CYS A 440 -4.44 21.66 8.48
CA CYS A 440 -4.83 20.57 9.36
C CYS A 440 -4.57 19.18 8.81
N CYS A 441 -4.51 19.02 7.48
CA CYS A 441 -4.86 17.73 6.88
C CYS A 441 -4.00 17.31 5.69
N THR A 442 -3.09 18.17 5.20
CA THR A 442 -2.23 17.84 4.05
C THR A 442 -0.78 18.30 4.21
N SER A 443 -0.52 19.61 4.29
CA SER A 443 0.82 20.12 3.94
C SER A 443 1.92 19.73 4.91
N HIS A 444 1.64 19.70 6.20
CA HIS A 444 2.60 19.25 7.21
C HIS A 444 2.95 17.76 7.06
N THR A 445 2.04 16.95 6.51
CA THR A 445 2.21 15.48 6.35
C THR A 445 3.14 15.12 5.19
N TRP A 446 3.37 16.05 4.25
CA TRP A 446 4.14 15.81 3.03
C TRP A 446 5.64 16.10 3.17
N VAL A 447 6.04 16.86 4.20
CA VAL A 447 7.42 17.36 4.37
C VAL A 447 8.44 16.23 4.39
N GLY A 448 8.15 15.17 5.14
CA GLY A 448 9.08 14.05 5.29
C GLY A 448 9.27 13.29 3.99
N VAL A 449 8.16 13.02 3.30
CA VAL A 449 8.14 12.34 2.01
C VAL A 449 8.88 13.14 0.94
N ALA A 450 8.62 14.44 0.83
CA ALA A 450 9.27 15.31 -0.16
C ALA A 450 10.79 15.39 0.05
N LEU A 451 11.24 15.46 1.31
CA LEU A 451 12.67 15.43 1.62
C LEU A 451 13.28 14.08 1.25
N ALA A 452 12.64 12.97 1.63
CA ALA A 452 13.15 11.63 1.36
C ALA A 452 13.28 11.35 -0.15
N ALA A 453 12.26 11.74 -0.92
CA ALA A 453 12.27 11.67 -2.37
C ALA A 453 13.44 12.48 -2.97
N GLN A 454 13.65 13.72 -2.53
CA GLN A 454 14.76 14.53 -3.03
C GLN A 454 16.15 13.98 -2.63
N LEU A 455 16.32 13.46 -1.41
CA LEU A 455 17.58 12.83 -0.97
C LEU A 455 17.93 11.58 -1.79
N LEU A 456 16.93 10.89 -2.31
CA LEU A 456 17.09 9.75 -3.21
C LEU A 456 17.12 10.13 -4.70
N GLY A 457 17.12 11.43 -5.03
CA GLY A 457 17.11 11.89 -6.43
C GLY A 457 15.83 11.54 -7.18
N ALA A 458 14.71 11.36 -6.48
CA ALA A 458 13.45 10.86 -7.03
C ALA A 458 12.54 11.94 -7.62
N ARG A 459 12.99 13.21 -7.69
CA ARG A 459 12.16 14.34 -8.16
C ARG A 459 11.64 14.11 -9.59
N ASP A 460 12.52 13.73 -10.51
CA ASP A 460 12.16 13.42 -11.90
C ASP A 460 11.27 12.18 -11.99
N ALA A 461 11.58 11.13 -11.21
CA ALA A 461 10.81 9.90 -11.17
C ALA A 461 9.38 10.14 -10.66
N TRP A 462 9.23 11.03 -9.68
CA TRP A 462 7.95 11.49 -9.16
C TRP A 462 7.13 12.24 -10.22
N GLY A 463 7.75 13.12 -11.00
CA GLY A 463 7.10 13.76 -12.15
C GLY A 463 6.08 14.84 -11.79
N ASN A 464 6.22 15.51 -10.65
CA ASN A 464 5.42 16.69 -10.28
C ASN A 464 6.28 17.72 -9.50
N ASP A 465 6.93 18.62 -10.22
CA ASP A 465 7.80 19.64 -9.59
C ASP A 465 7.04 20.60 -8.67
N ALA A 466 5.77 20.88 -8.98
CA ALA A 466 4.94 21.75 -8.15
C ALA A 466 4.78 21.20 -6.73
N PHE A 467 4.82 19.89 -6.53
CA PHE A 467 4.79 19.28 -5.19
C PHE A 467 6.01 19.68 -4.36
N PHE A 468 7.21 19.52 -4.91
CA PHE A 468 8.45 19.82 -4.20
C PHE A 468 8.60 21.31 -3.92
N ASP A 469 8.35 22.14 -4.93
CA ASP A 469 8.41 23.60 -4.79
C ASP A 469 7.35 24.11 -3.80
N TYR A 470 6.17 23.48 -3.77
CA TYR A 470 5.13 23.77 -2.79
C TYR A 470 5.59 23.44 -1.36
N VAL A 471 6.21 22.27 -1.15
CA VAL A 471 6.70 21.87 0.18
C VAL A 471 7.85 22.78 0.65
N ASP A 472 8.75 23.19 -0.24
CA ASP A 472 9.77 24.18 0.10
C ASP A 472 9.15 25.51 0.52
N ARG A 473 8.14 25.95 -0.23
CA ARG A 473 7.39 27.17 0.10
C ARG A 473 6.67 27.05 1.44
N TRP A 474 6.04 25.90 1.72
CA TRP A 474 5.44 25.59 3.02
C TRP A 474 6.47 25.72 4.14
N MET A 475 7.64 25.08 3.99
CA MET A 475 8.70 25.09 5.01
C MET A 475 9.40 26.44 5.18
N SER A 476 9.36 27.31 4.16
CA SER A 476 9.87 28.68 4.25
C SER A 476 8.99 29.62 5.09
N GLY A 477 7.74 29.24 5.35
CA GLY A 477 6.76 30.11 6.01
C GLY A 477 6.12 31.16 5.09
N ASP A 478 6.34 31.11 3.76
CA ASP A 478 5.62 31.93 2.76
C ASP A 478 4.13 31.55 2.62
N VAL A 479 3.68 30.62 3.46
CA VAL A 479 2.31 30.12 3.53
C VAL A 479 1.77 30.42 4.92
N PRO A 480 0.54 30.95 5.09
CA PRO A 480 -0.04 31.19 6.41
C PRO A 480 -0.04 29.93 7.29
N GLU A 481 0.56 30.04 8.48
CA GLU A 481 0.81 28.94 9.43
C GLU A 481 1.68 27.80 8.85
N GLY A 482 2.48 28.11 7.83
CA GLY A 482 3.47 27.20 7.25
C GLY A 482 4.70 27.02 8.16
N GLY A 483 5.47 25.98 7.86
CA GLY A 483 6.69 25.62 8.59
C GLY A 483 6.49 24.51 9.63
N GLU A 484 5.24 24.09 9.87
CA GLU A 484 4.94 22.94 10.72
C GLU A 484 5.26 21.62 10.02
N THR A 485 5.61 20.61 10.81
CA THR A 485 5.83 19.24 10.34
C THR A 485 5.16 18.25 11.30
N THR A 486 5.15 16.98 10.92
CA THR A 486 4.49 15.90 11.65
C THR A 486 5.13 15.59 13.01
N SER A 487 6.41 15.95 13.18
CA SER A 487 7.17 15.66 14.40
C SER A 487 8.46 16.49 14.49
N SER A 488 9.05 16.53 15.69
CA SER A 488 10.40 17.09 15.87
C SER A 488 11.44 16.35 15.03
N PHE A 489 11.26 15.04 14.82
CA PHE A 489 12.11 14.23 13.95
C PHE A 489 12.10 14.74 12.50
N VAL A 490 10.91 14.90 11.91
CA VAL A 490 10.78 15.39 10.54
C VAL A 490 11.33 16.81 10.39
N THR A 491 11.11 17.64 11.41
CA THR A 491 11.70 18.99 11.48
C THR A 491 13.22 18.96 11.45
N ASP A 492 13.85 18.11 12.26
CA ASP A 492 15.30 18.03 12.37
C ASP A 492 15.92 17.43 11.12
N MET A 493 15.28 16.42 10.52
CA MET A 493 15.68 15.87 9.23
C MET A 493 15.67 16.94 8.15
N TRP A 494 14.59 17.73 8.04
CA TRP A 494 14.51 18.83 7.09
C TRP A 494 15.65 19.83 7.26
N LYS A 495 15.84 20.36 8.47
CA LYS A 495 16.90 21.33 8.78
C LYS A 495 18.31 20.79 8.53
N THR A 496 18.51 19.49 8.74
CA THR A 496 19.85 18.86 8.65
C THR A 496 20.23 18.52 7.21
N TYR A 497 19.25 18.17 6.38
CA TYR A 497 19.53 17.55 5.08
C TYR A 497 19.00 18.34 3.88
N ARG A 498 18.01 19.23 4.01
CA ARG A 498 17.41 19.95 2.87
C ARG A 498 18.43 20.77 2.09
N ASP A 499 19.31 21.52 2.76
CA ASP A 499 20.31 22.38 2.12
C ASP A 499 21.48 21.60 1.49
N LYS A 500 21.53 20.27 1.68
CA LYS A 500 22.52 19.39 1.05
C LYS A 500 22.05 18.86 -0.31
N ILE A 501 20.79 19.11 -0.65
CA ILE A 501 20.17 18.72 -1.91
C ILE A 501 20.43 19.86 -2.91
N PRO A 502 21.01 19.56 -4.09
CA PRO A 502 21.34 20.55 -5.12
C PRO A 502 20.18 21.43 -5.58
#